data_AF-W9QRS8-F1
#
_entry.id   AF-W9QRS8-F1
#
_cell.length_a   1.000
_cell.length_b   1.000
_cell.length_c   1.000
_cell.angle_alpha   90.00
_cell.angle_beta   90.00
_cell.angle_gamma   90.00
#
_symmetry.space_group_name_H-M   'P 1'
#
loop_
_entity.id
_entity.type
_entity.pdbx_description
1 polymer ?
#
loop_
_entity_poly.entity_id
_entity_poly.type
_entity_poly.pdbx_seq_one_letter_code
_entity_poly.pdbx_strand_id
1 'polypeptide(L)'
;MPYTFIKRNIYLTKKIKKRLEDDGIFCSCTGSSGVCGRDCHCGFPSMVNCVVRYALCRMLLSSCSSGCKCGDSCLNKAFQQRPVKKMKRVQTPKCGFGILADEDIKQGEFVIEYVGEVIDDKTCEERLWSMKHRGETNFYLCEINRDMVIDATYKGNKSRYINHSCCPNTEMQKWIIDGETRIGIFATRDISKGEHLTYDYQYAHLFVQFGADQDCHCGAEGCRRKLGVRPTKTKISSDAALKLVAYQVALSRKDAYQNGDLHIGKVRLLTLV
;
A
#
# COMPACT_ATOMS: atom_id res chain seq x y z
N MET A 1 -20.44 8.32 -14.78
CA MET A 1 -20.98 6.96 -14.56
C MET A 1 -21.38 6.81 -13.09
N PRO A 2 -22.65 6.48 -12.80
CA PRO A 2 -23.04 6.02 -11.46
C PRO A 2 -22.30 4.70 -11.14
N TYR A 3 -21.97 4.49 -9.87
CA TYR A 3 -21.39 3.24 -9.38
C TYR A 3 -22.11 2.83 -8.09
N THR A 4 -22.10 1.54 -7.78
CA THR A 4 -22.67 1.03 -6.53
C THR A 4 -21.63 1.08 -5.41
N PHE A 5 -21.97 1.73 -4.31
CA PHE A 5 -21.09 1.79 -3.15
C PHE A 5 -20.97 0.41 -2.49
N ILE A 6 -19.74 -0.02 -2.24
CA ILE A 6 -19.43 -1.25 -1.49
C ILE A 6 -18.39 -0.94 -0.40
N LYS A 7 -18.45 -1.69 0.70
CA LYS A 7 -17.48 -1.57 1.81
C LYS A 7 -16.35 -2.61 1.76
N ARG A 8 -16.48 -3.63 0.91
CA ARG A 8 -15.56 -4.78 0.80
C ARG A 8 -15.52 -5.25 -0.65
N ASN A 9 -14.41 -5.89 -1.03
CA ASN A 9 -14.27 -6.53 -2.33
C ASN A 9 -15.35 -7.61 -2.58
N ILE A 10 -15.79 -7.71 -3.83
CA ILE A 10 -16.69 -8.76 -4.31
C ILE A 10 -15.91 -9.63 -5.29
N TYR A 11 -15.66 -10.89 -4.93
CA TYR A 11 -14.91 -11.82 -5.78
C TYR A 11 -15.85 -12.50 -6.78
N LEU A 12 -15.60 -12.35 -8.07
CA LEU A 12 -16.44 -12.90 -9.14
C LEU A 12 -15.95 -14.26 -9.66
N THR A 13 -14.65 -14.53 -9.57
CA THR A 13 -14.08 -15.83 -9.94
C THR A 13 -14.18 -16.82 -8.77
N LYS A 14 -14.42 -18.11 -9.05
CA LYS A 14 -14.49 -19.16 -8.01
C LYS A 14 -13.18 -19.19 -7.23
N LYS A 15 -13.24 -18.96 -5.91
CA LYS A 15 -12.10 -19.11 -4.99
C LYS A 15 -11.44 -20.46 -5.24
N ILE A 16 -10.16 -20.47 -5.61
CA ILE A 16 -9.32 -21.64 -5.36
C ILE A 16 -9.44 -21.91 -3.86
N LYS A 17 -9.85 -23.14 -3.50
CA LYS A 17 -10.17 -23.58 -2.14
C LYS A 17 -9.25 -22.93 -1.10
N LYS A 18 -9.87 -22.40 -0.02
CA LYS A 18 -9.19 -22.06 1.25
C LYS A 18 -8.05 -23.06 1.48
N ARG A 19 -6.80 -22.60 1.43
CA ARG A 19 -5.67 -23.44 1.83
C ARG A 19 -5.23 -23.02 3.22
N LEU A 20 -5.38 -24.01 4.10
CA LEU A 20 -4.80 -24.19 5.43
C LEU A 20 -5.34 -23.25 6.50
N GLU A 21 -5.53 -23.82 7.68
CA GLU A 21 -5.94 -23.13 8.89
C GLU A 21 -5.10 -21.85 9.04
N ASP A 22 -5.79 -20.72 9.16
CA ASP A 22 -5.14 -19.43 9.43
C ASP A 22 -4.59 -19.52 10.85
N ASP A 23 -3.33 -19.95 10.97
CA ASP A 23 -2.59 -19.84 12.24
C ASP A 23 -2.50 -18.37 12.69
N GLY A 24 -2.87 -17.41 11.84
CA GLY A 24 -3.23 -16.05 12.16
C GLY A 24 -2.07 -15.26 12.76
N ILE A 25 -1.72 -14.13 12.15
CA ILE A 25 -0.77 -13.24 12.83
C ILE A 25 -1.53 -12.52 13.96
N PHE A 26 -1.36 -12.96 15.21
CA PHE A 26 -1.95 -12.33 16.39
C PHE A 26 -0.90 -11.72 17.32
N CYS A 27 -1.23 -10.56 17.89
CA CYS A 27 -0.41 -9.94 18.93
C CYS A 27 -0.72 -10.60 20.29
N SER A 28 0.32 -10.88 21.08
CA SER A 28 0.20 -11.47 22.42
C SER A 28 0.28 -10.42 23.53
N CYS A 29 -0.39 -9.28 23.36
CA CYS A 29 -0.28 -8.18 24.31
C CYS A 29 -1.14 -8.49 25.55
N THR A 30 -0.50 -8.61 26.71
CA THR A 30 -1.11 -8.88 28.01
C THR A 30 -0.73 -7.75 28.97
N GLY A 31 -1.64 -6.81 29.22
CA GLY A 31 -1.40 -5.70 30.14
C GLY A 31 -2.59 -4.73 30.24
N SER A 32 -2.74 -4.11 31.42
CA SER A 32 -3.86 -3.26 31.83
C SER A 32 -4.10 -1.99 30.99
N SER A 33 -3.15 -1.61 30.11
CA SER A 33 -3.28 -0.46 29.22
C SER A 33 -3.86 -0.79 27.83
N GLY A 34 -4.04 -2.07 27.48
CA GLY A 34 -4.95 -2.54 26.41
C GLY A 34 -4.74 -2.08 24.95
N VAL A 35 -3.87 -1.11 24.64
CA VAL A 35 -3.76 -0.53 23.28
C VAL A 35 -2.66 -1.21 22.48
N CYS A 36 -3.01 -1.89 21.38
CA CYS A 36 -2.07 -2.46 20.40
C CYS A 36 -1.64 -1.33 19.45
N GLY A 37 -0.40 -0.82 19.53
CA GLY A 37 -0.03 0.41 18.79
C GLY A 37 1.46 0.76 18.80
N ARG A 38 1.80 1.94 18.23
CA ARG A 38 3.15 2.52 18.30
C ARG A 38 3.63 2.70 19.75
N ASP A 39 2.70 3.00 20.65
CA ASP A 39 2.95 3.29 22.06
C ASP A 39 2.36 2.21 22.98
N CYS A 40 2.54 0.93 22.65
CA CYS A 40 2.02 -0.15 23.49
C CYS A 40 2.80 -0.26 24.81
N HIS A 41 2.12 0.01 25.93
CA HIS A 41 2.68 -0.03 27.30
C HIS A 41 2.27 -1.29 28.08
N CYS A 42 2.39 -2.50 27.51
CA CYS A 42 2.12 -3.72 28.27
C CYS A 42 3.14 -3.88 29.42
N GLY A 43 2.71 -3.62 30.65
CA GLY A 43 3.56 -3.51 31.85
C GLY A 43 4.12 -4.82 32.44
N PHE A 44 4.65 -5.71 31.60
CA PHE A 44 5.44 -6.87 32.04
C PHE A 44 6.84 -6.83 31.40
N PRO A 45 7.84 -7.61 31.86
CA PRO A 45 9.25 -7.55 31.42
C PRO A 45 9.48 -7.76 29.91
N SER A 46 8.41 -8.04 29.16
CA SER A 46 8.34 -8.30 27.72
C SER A 46 8.12 -7.04 26.87
N MET A 47 8.71 -5.90 27.23
CA MET A 47 8.65 -4.66 26.44
C MET A 47 9.12 -4.87 24.97
N VAL A 48 9.98 -5.86 24.75
CA VAL A 48 10.49 -6.26 23.42
C VAL A 48 9.44 -6.99 22.58
N ASN A 49 8.58 -7.85 23.15
CA ASN A 49 7.76 -8.78 22.35
C ASN A 49 6.48 -8.18 21.72
N CYS A 50 5.81 -7.22 22.38
CA CYS A 50 4.56 -6.64 21.83
C CYS A 50 4.83 -5.50 20.83
N VAL A 51 5.84 -4.64 21.06
CA VAL A 51 6.32 -3.69 20.04
C VAL A 51 6.86 -4.45 18.84
N VAL A 52 7.64 -5.52 19.05
CA VAL A 52 8.12 -6.39 17.96
C VAL A 52 6.96 -7.06 17.25
N ARG A 53 5.90 -7.56 17.89
CA ARG A 53 4.76 -8.16 17.17
C ARG A 53 3.88 -7.15 16.43
N TYR A 54 3.63 -5.96 16.96
CA TYR A 54 2.96 -4.88 16.22
C TYR A 54 3.81 -4.40 15.05
N ALA A 55 5.11 -4.21 15.28
CA ALA A 55 6.07 -3.92 14.22
C ALA A 55 6.12 -5.07 13.21
N LEU A 56 6.10 -6.34 13.62
CA LEU A 56 6.07 -7.50 12.72
C LEU A 56 4.78 -7.52 11.91
N CYS A 57 3.60 -7.31 12.50
CA CYS A 57 2.37 -7.26 11.71
C CYS A 57 2.39 -6.11 10.70
N ARG A 58 2.91 -4.94 11.09
CA ARG A 58 3.03 -3.77 10.20
C ARG A 58 4.14 -3.96 9.16
N MET A 59 5.24 -4.61 9.51
CA MET A 59 6.35 -4.98 8.62
C MET A 59 5.93 -6.08 7.64
N LEU A 60 5.08 -7.00 8.08
CA LEU A 60 4.49 -8.08 7.28
C LEU A 60 3.21 -7.64 6.55
N LEU A 61 2.79 -6.39 6.71
CA LEU A 61 1.57 -5.82 6.11
C LEU A 61 0.35 -6.73 6.32
N SER A 62 0.09 -7.11 7.57
CA SER A 62 -1.03 -8.00 7.92
C SER A 62 -1.82 -7.46 9.10
N SER A 63 -3.13 -7.69 9.11
CA SER A 63 -3.99 -7.33 10.24
C SER A 63 -4.03 -8.44 11.28
N CYS A 64 -4.26 -8.07 12.54
CA CYS A 64 -4.56 -9.04 13.57
C CYS A 64 -5.87 -9.79 13.26
N SER A 65 -5.86 -11.11 13.47
CA SER A 65 -7.04 -11.95 13.35
C SER A 65 -8.04 -11.71 14.49
N SER A 66 -9.24 -12.30 14.39
CA SER A 66 -10.27 -12.25 15.44
C SER A 66 -9.81 -12.84 16.79
N GLY A 67 -8.73 -13.62 16.81
CA GLY A 67 -8.10 -14.14 18.04
C GLY A 67 -7.30 -13.09 18.83
N CYS A 68 -7.25 -11.85 18.35
CA CYS A 68 -6.55 -10.75 19.02
C CYS A 68 -7.19 -10.40 20.38
N LYS A 69 -6.42 -10.53 21.46
CA LYS A 69 -6.87 -10.22 22.83
C LYS A 69 -6.98 -8.73 23.13
N CYS A 70 -6.52 -7.86 22.23
CA CYS A 70 -6.60 -6.41 22.40
C CYS A 70 -8.01 -5.86 22.13
N GLY A 71 -8.95 -6.67 21.64
CA GLY A 71 -10.34 -6.23 21.40
C GLY A 71 -10.42 -4.95 20.58
N ASP A 72 -11.24 -4.00 21.05
CA ASP A 72 -11.50 -2.76 20.31
C ASP A 72 -10.36 -1.74 20.31
N SER A 73 -9.40 -1.87 21.20
CA SER A 73 -8.23 -0.99 21.31
C SER A 73 -7.07 -1.42 20.42
N CYS A 74 -7.24 -2.45 19.56
CA CYS A 74 -6.20 -2.79 18.61
C CYS A 74 -6.14 -1.79 17.44
N LEU A 75 -4.99 -1.19 17.19
CA LEU A 75 -4.75 -0.33 16.02
C LEU A 75 -4.41 -1.12 14.74
N ASN A 76 -4.07 -2.42 14.87
CA ASN A 76 -3.78 -3.30 13.74
C ASN A 76 -4.99 -4.14 13.29
N LYS A 77 -6.20 -3.57 13.34
CA LYS A 77 -7.41 -4.26 12.89
C LYS A 77 -7.44 -4.43 11.37
N ALA A 78 -8.30 -5.33 10.89
CA ALA A 78 -8.70 -5.41 9.49
C ALA A 78 -9.21 -4.04 9.00
N PHE A 79 -9.01 -3.70 7.73
CA PHE A 79 -9.39 -2.40 7.18
C PHE A 79 -10.85 -2.02 7.42
N GLN A 80 -11.74 -3.01 7.45
CA GLN A 80 -13.18 -2.80 7.62
C GLN A 80 -13.57 -2.32 9.02
N GLN A 81 -12.65 -2.45 9.98
CA GLN A 81 -12.83 -1.97 11.36
C GLN A 81 -12.01 -0.69 11.63
N ARG A 82 -11.23 -0.22 10.65
CA ARG A 82 -10.49 1.05 10.76
C ARG A 82 -11.41 2.21 10.38
N PRO A 83 -11.39 3.32 11.13
CA PRO A 83 -12.15 4.51 10.74
C PRO A 83 -11.59 5.05 9.42
N VAL A 84 -12.46 5.20 8.43
CA VAL A 84 -12.14 5.83 7.13
C VAL A 84 -12.08 7.33 7.32
N LYS A 85 -11.06 7.98 6.73
CA LYS A 85 -10.90 9.43 6.84
C LYS A 85 -12.00 10.19 6.08
N LYS A 86 -12.38 11.36 6.59
CA LYS A 86 -13.36 12.25 5.95
C LYS A 86 -12.75 12.85 4.68
N MET A 87 -13.54 12.82 3.61
CA MET A 87 -13.09 13.23 2.28
C MET A 87 -14.25 13.73 1.42
N LYS A 88 -13.93 14.75 0.62
CA LYS A 88 -14.86 15.45 -0.26
C LYS A 88 -14.50 15.21 -1.72
N ARG A 89 -15.49 14.83 -2.53
CA ARG A 89 -15.33 14.74 -3.99
C ARG A 89 -15.42 16.13 -4.59
N VAL A 90 -14.50 16.45 -5.50
CA VAL A 90 -14.45 17.74 -6.20
C VAL A 90 -14.25 17.53 -7.70
N GLN A 91 -14.71 18.47 -8.52
CA GLN A 91 -14.36 18.52 -9.94
C GLN A 91 -12.96 19.14 -10.06
N THR A 92 -12.10 18.53 -10.87
CA THR A 92 -10.77 19.05 -11.19
C THR A 92 -10.77 19.62 -12.62
N PRO A 93 -9.92 20.61 -12.94
CA PRO A 93 -9.94 21.24 -14.25
C PRO A 93 -9.57 20.31 -15.42
N LYS A 94 -8.67 19.34 -15.19
CA LYS A 94 -8.08 18.50 -16.26
C LYS A 94 -8.20 16.99 -16.06
N CYS A 95 -8.57 16.52 -14.86
CA CYS A 95 -8.52 15.10 -14.49
C CYS A 95 -9.89 14.53 -14.12
N GLY A 96 -10.99 15.20 -14.48
CA GLY A 96 -12.33 14.80 -14.06
C GLY A 96 -12.53 14.99 -12.55
N PHE A 97 -13.01 13.98 -11.83
CA PHE A 97 -13.21 14.07 -10.38
C PHE A 97 -11.90 13.82 -9.60
N GLY A 98 -11.80 14.46 -8.44
CA GLY A 98 -10.72 14.28 -7.47
C GLY A 98 -11.25 14.18 -6.04
N ILE A 99 -10.35 13.87 -5.10
CA ILE A 99 -10.65 13.83 -3.67
C ILE A 99 -9.82 14.88 -2.92
N LEU A 100 -10.48 15.62 -2.03
CA LEU A 100 -9.86 16.43 -0.99
C LEU A 100 -10.01 15.77 0.38
N ALA A 101 -9.00 15.94 1.25
CA ALA A 101 -9.14 15.67 2.68
C ALA A 101 -10.17 16.62 3.30
N ASP A 102 -11.08 16.12 4.12
CA ASP A 102 -12.07 16.94 4.86
C ASP A 102 -11.79 17.00 6.38
N GLU A 103 -10.63 16.48 6.77
CA GLU A 103 -10.02 16.56 8.09
C GLU A 103 -8.50 16.46 7.94
N ASP A 104 -7.75 16.79 8.98
CA ASP A 104 -6.31 16.60 9.01
C ASP A 104 -5.98 15.11 9.14
N ILE A 105 -4.96 14.65 8.41
CA ILE A 105 -4.52 13.25 8.36
C ILE A 105 -3.02 13.22 8.67
N LYS A 106 -2.63 12.46 9.70
CA LYS A 106 -1.24 12.31 10.11
C LYS A 106 -0.51 11.27 9.28
N GLN A 107 0.81 11.44 9.19
CA GLN A 107 1.67 10.48 8.50
C GLN A 107 1.47 9.04 9.01
N GLY A 108 1.31 8.12 8.07
CA GLY A 108 1.14 6.68 8.29
C GLY A 108 -0.29 6.28 8.69
N GLU A 109 -1.23 7.22 8.78
CA GLU A 109 -2.63 6.87 9.04
C GLU A 109 -3.30 6.21 7.83
N PHE A 110 -4.22 5.28 8.12
CA PHE A 110 -5.09 4.68 7.13
C PHE A 110 -6.11 5.71 6.63
N VAL A 111 -6.21 5.84 5.32
CA VAL A 111 -7.12 6.77 4.65
C VAL A 111 -8.41 6.05 4.24
N ILE A 112 -8.29 5.04 3.37
CA ILE A 112 -9.39 4.22 2.85
C ILE A 112 -8.88 2.94 2.19
N GLU A 113 -9.70 1.89 2.16
CA GLU A 113 -9.46 0.67 1.37
C GLU A 113 -9.86 0.90 -0.09
N TYR A 114 -9.00 0.50 -1.03
CA TYR A 114 -9.36 0.46 -2.44
C TYR A 114 -10.18 -0.81 -2.71
N VAL A 115 -11.48 -0.66 -2.96
CA VAL A 115 -12.41 -1.78 -3.12
C VAL A 115 -13.10 -1.77 -4.48
N GLY A 116 -13.42 -2.97 -4.96
CA GLY A 116 -14.14 -3.18 -6.20
C GLY A 116 -14.54 -4.65 -6.40
N GLU A 117 -14.86 -4.99 -7.64
CA GLU A 117 -15.04 -6.38 -8.05
C GLU A 117 -13.68 -7.01 -8.33
N VAL A 118 -13.35 -8.11 -7.67
CA VAL A 118 -12.12 -8.85 -7.93
C VAL A 118 -12.39 -9.84 -9.05
N ILE A 119 -11.68 -9.63 -10.16
CA ILE A 119 -11.83 -10.34 -11.43
C ILE A 119 -10.49 -10.91 -11.88
N ASP A 120 -10.55 -11.98 -12.67
CA ASP A 120 -9.40 -12.54 -13.36
C ASP A 120 -9.05 -11.73 -14.63
N ASP A 121 -7.87 -12.00 -15.18
CA ASP A 121 -7.34 -11.32 -16.37
C ASP A 121 -8.27 -11.44 -17.57
N LYS A 122 -8.90 -12.61 -17.76
CA LYS A 122 -9.83 -12.84 -18.88
C LYS A 122 -11.03 -11.90 -18.77
N THR A 123 -11.66 -11.84 -17.61
CA THR A 123 -12.81 -10.95 -17.35
C THR A 123 -12.38 -9.48 -17.45
N CYS A 124 -11.18 -9.15 -16.99
CA CYS A 124 -10.60 -7.80 -17.08
C CYS A 124 -10.46 -7.36 -18.55
N GLU A 125 -9.88 -8.21 -19.40
CA GLU A 125 -9.74 -7.96 -20.83
C GLU A 125 -11.10 -7.78 -21.51
N GLU A 126 -12.06 -8.68 -21.26
CA GLU A 126 -13.42 -8.59 -21.81
C GLU A 126 -14.10 -7.24 -21.45
N ARG A 127 -13.94 -6.79 -20.20
CA ARG A 127 -14.48 -5.50 -19.74
C ARG A 127 -13.79 -4.32 -20.42
N LEU A 128 -12.46 -4.32 -20.51
CA LEU A 128 -11.69 -3.28 -21.18
C LEU A 128 -12.10 -3.12 -22.64
N TRP A 129 -12.26 -4.23 -23.36
CA TRP A 129 -12.78 -4.22 -24.72
C TRP A 129 -14.21 -3.67 -24.77
N SER A 130 -15.12 -4.15 -23.92
CA SER A 130 -16.50 -3.66 -23.90
C SER A 130 -16.57 -2.15 -23.66
N MET A 131 -15.79 -1.64 -22.70
CA MET A 131 -15.67 -0.21 -22.38
C MET A 131 -15.12 0.60 -23.56
N LYS A 132 -14.08 0.10 -24.24
CA LYS A 132 -13.53 0.72 -25.44
C LYS A 132 -14.57 0.87 -26.55
N HIS A 133 -15.37 -0.17 -26.79
CA HIS A 133 -16.44 -0.14 -27.80
C HIS A 133 -17.56 0.84 -27.44
N ARG A 134 -17.77 1.11 -26.15
CA ARG A 134 -18.73 2.11 -25.65
C ARG A 134 -18.16 3.53 -25.59
N GLY A 135 -16.88 3.73 -25.92
CA GLY A 135 -16.20 5.02 -25.82
C GLY A 135 -15.92 5.46 -24.37
N GLU A 136 -15.89 4.53 -23.41
CA GLU A 136 -15.53 4.83 -22.03
C GLU A 136 -14.00 5.02 -21.90
N THR A 137 -13.60 6.10 -21.25
CA THR A 137 -12.18 6.51 -21.15
C THR A 137 -11.60 6.41 -19.74
N ASN A 138 -12.45 6.17 -18.73
CA ASN A 138 -12.03 6.11 -17.33
C ASN A 138 -12.03 4.66 -16.83
N PHE A 139 -10.83 4.12 -16.59
CA PHE A 139 -10.62 2.77 -16.06
C PHE A 139 -10.20 2.84 -14.60
N TYR A 140 -10.80 2.00 -13.75
CA TYR A 140 -10.54 1.99 -12.31
C TYR A 140 -10.03 0.62 -11.89
N LEU A 141 -8.86 0.27 -12.41
CA LEU A 141 -8.24 -1.05 -12.24
C LEU A 141 -7.05 -0.97 -11.30
N CYS A 142 -6.97 -1.95 -10.39
CA CYS A 142 -5.90 -2.09 -9.42
C CYS A 142 -5.48 -3.56 -9.32
N GLU A 143 -4.34 -3.93 -9.89
CA GLU A 143 -3.77 -5.28 -9.80
C GLU A 143 -3.58 -5.68 -8.32
N ILE A 144 -4.02 -6.87 -7.92
CA ILE A 144 -3.77 -7.41 -6.57
C ILE A 144 -2.55 -8.32 -6.62
N ASN A 145 -2.55 -9.23 -7.59
CA ASN A 145 -1.47 -10.15 -7.93
C ASN A 145 -1.58 -10.48 -9.43
N ARG A 146 -0.72 -11.39 -9.91
CA ARG A 146 -0.58 -11.68 -11.33
C ARG A 146 -1.88 -12.11 -12.03
N ASP A 147 -2.84 -12.69 -11.30
CA ASP A 147 -4.03 -13.29 -11.89
C ASP A 147 -5.33 -12.61 -11.41
N MET A 148 -5.24 -11.55 -10.60
CA MET A 148 -6.41 -10.88 -10.01
C MET A 148 -6.26 -9.36 -10.01
N VAL A 149 -7.32 -8.70 -10.45
CA VAL A 149 -7.46 -7.24 -10.50
C VAL A 149 -8.71 -6.81 -9.73
N ILE A 150 -8.62 -5.71 -8.97
CA ILE A 150 -9.78 -5.00 -8.44
C ILE A 150 -10.27 -4.03 -9.50
N ASP A 151 -11.49 -4.24 -9.98
CA ASP A 151 -12.21 -3.32 -10.85
C ASP A 151 -13.24 -2.51 -10.05
N ALA A 152 -12.94 -1.23 -9.85
CA ALA A 152 -13.80 -0.27 -9.17
C ALA A 152 -14.71 0.54 -10.13
N THR A 153 -14.84 0.11 -11.39
CA THR A 153 -15.58 0.84 -12.42
C THR A 153 -17.07 0.93 -12.07
N TYR A 154 -17.71 -0.21 -11.80
CA TYR A 154 -19.15 -0.30 -11.55
C TYR A 154 -19.53 -0.44 -10.07
N LYS A 155 -18.64 -1.00 -9.25
CA LYS A 155 -18.81 -1.14 -7.80
C LYS A 155 -17.52 -0.74 -7.11
N GLY A 156 -17.60 0.09 -6.08
CA GLY A 156 -16.40 0.57 -5.41
C GLY A 156 -16.71 1.53 -4.28
N ASN A 157 -15.78 2.42 -3.95
CA ASN A 157 -16.00 3.52 -3.02
C ASN A 157 -15.31 4.80 -3.51
N LYS A 158 -15.16 5.81 -2.64
CA LYS A 158 -14.52 7.10 -2.99
C LYS A 158 -13.05 6.97 -3.42
N SER A 159 -12.34 5.88 -3.08
CA SER A 159 -10.94 5.66 -3.43
C SER A 159 -10.69 5.73 -4.94
N ARG A 160 -11.67 5.34 -5.77
CA ARG A 160 -11.60 5.37 -7.24
C ARG A 160 -11.39 6.78 -7.82
N TYR A 161 -11.63 7.84 -7.04
CA TYR A 161 -11.46 9.23 -7.46
C TYR A 161 -10.16 9.88 -6.95
N ILE A 162 -9.31 9.13 -6.25
CA ILE A 162 -8.01 9.64 -5.83
C ILE A 162 -7.10 9.67 -7.05
N ASN A 163 -6.60 10.86 -7.38
CA ASN A 163 -5.88 11.10 -8.62
C ASN A 163 -4.39 10.79 -8.51
N HIS A 164 -3.74 10.71 -9.67
CA HIS A 164 -2.30 10.60 -9.76
C HIS A 164 -1.57 11.89 -9.35
N SER A 165 -0.46 11.75 -8.62
CA SER A 165 0.60 12.76 -8.56
C SER A 165 1.99 12.12 -8.66
N CYS A 166 2.93 12.80 -9.34
CA CYS A 166 4.35 12.42 -9.34
C CYS A 166 5.04 12.77 -8.01
N CYS A 167 4.43 13.63 -7.19
CA CYS A 167 4.81 13.90 -5.80
C CYS A 167 3.57 13.67 -4.92
N PRO A 168 3.23 12.40 -4.65
CA PRO A 168 2.00 12.06 -3.92
C PRO A 168 2.13 12.28 -2.42
N ASN A 169 0.99 12.38 -1.74
CA ASN A 169 0.88 12.45 -0.28
C ASN A 169 0.24 11.19 0.34
N THR A 170 -0.15 10.23 -0.50
CA THR A 170 -0.62 8.91 -0.07
C THR A 170 0.04 7.81 -0.89
N GLU A 171 0.04 6.59 -0.37
CA GLU A 171 0.53 5.39 -1.03
C GLU A 171 -0.46 4.23 -0.90
N MET A 172 -0.44 3.32 -1.87
CA MET A 172 -1.21 2.07 -1.83
C MET A 172 -0.32 0.96 -1.25
N GLN A 173 -0.83 0.24 -0.26
CA GLN A 173 -0.15 -0.88 0.38
C GLN A 173 -0.97 -2.16 0.22
N LYS A 174 -0.32 -3.25 -0.20
CA LYS A 174 -0.89 -4.60 -0.20
C LYS A 174 -0.85 -5.16 1.21
N TRP A 175 -1.99 -5.59 1.73
CA TRP A 175 -2.11 -6.20 3.04
C TRP A 175 -2.74 -7.58 2.96
N ILE A 176 -2.30 -8.52 3.79
CA ILE A 176 -2.98 -9.82 3.96
C ILE A 176 -3.90 -9.73 5.19
N ILE A 177 -5.21 -9.81 4.95
CA ILE A 177 -6.27 -9.65 5.95
C ILE A 177 -7.23 -10.83 5.81
N ASP A 178 -7.33 -11.65 6.85
CA ASP A 178 -8.14 -12.89 6.87
C ASP A 178 -7.78 -13.84 5.71
N GLY A 179 -6.49 -13.95 5.38
CA GLY A 179 -5.99 -14.76 4.25
C GLY A 179 -6.28 -14.18 2.87
N GLU A 180 -6.85 -12.98 2.77
CA GLU A 180 -7.13 -12.29 1.51
C GLU A 180 -6.19 -11.09 1.32
N THR A 181 -5.63 -10.94 0.12
CA THR A 181 -4.89 -9.71 -0.23
C THR A 181 -5.87 -8.57 -0.44
N ARG A 182 -5.67 -7.48 0.29
CA ARG A 182 -6.45 -6.23 0.26
C ARG A 182 -5.53 -5.05 0.01
N ILE A 183 -6.08 -3.94 -0.47
CA ILE A 183 -5.30 -2.75 -0.78
C ILE A 183 -5.76 -1.58 0.09
N GLY A 184 -4.88 -1.12 0.97
CA GLY A 184 -5.11 0.05 1.82
C GLY A 184 -4.38 1.27 1.28
N ILE A 185 -4.98 2.45 1.42
CA ILE A 185 -4.34 3.73 1.11
C ILE A 185 -3.94 4.38 2.42
N PHE A 186 -2.68 4.82 2.50
CA PHE A 186 -2.09 5.39 3.71
C PHE A 186 -1.43 6.73 3.41
N ALA A 187 -1.43 7.65 4.38
CA ALA A 187 -0.75 8.93 4.25
C ALA A 187 0.78 8.76 4.35
N THR A 188 1.54 9.35 3.43
CA THR A 188 3.02 9.31 3.42
C THR A 188 3.67 10.48 4.14
N ARG A 189 2.88 11.53 4.43
CA ARG A 189 3.22 12.70 5.24
C ARG A 189 1.97 13.19 5.98
N ASP A 190 2.12 14.22 6.81
CA ASP A 190 0.97 14.96 7.32
C ASP A 190 0.25 15.67 6.17
N ILE A 191 -1.08 15.59 6.15
CA ILE A 191 -1.98 16.15 5.14
C ILE A 191 -3.01 17.02 5.86
N SER A 192 -3.10 18.28 5.45
CA SER A 192 -4.04 19.23 6.00
C SER A 192 -5.41 19.08 5.34
N LYS A 193 -6.46 19.43 6.07
CA LYS A 193 -7.80 19.57 5.51
C LYS A 193 -7.78 20.48 4.27
N GLY A 194 -8.44 20.04 3.20
CA GLY A 194 -8.53 20.77 1.93
C GLY A 194 -7.44 20.41 0.92
N GLU A 195 -6.41 19.64 1.29
CA GLU A 195 -5.41 19.14 0.34
C GLU A 195 -5.98 18.03 -0.55
N HIS A 196 -5.52 17.97 -1.81
CA HIS A 196 -5.82 16.87 -2.71
C HIS A 196 -5.13 15.59 -2.23
N LEU A 197 -5.91 14.52 -2.06
CA LEU A 197 -5.35 13.19 -1.85
C LEU A 197 -4.91 12.62 -3.20
N THR A 198 -3.65 12.17 -3.27
CA THR A 198 -3.05 11.62 -4.50
C THR A 198 -2.07 10.50 -4.20
N TYR A 199 -1.94 9.53 -5.11
CA TYR A 199 -0.90 8.50 -5.08
C TYR A 199 -0.21 8.35 -6.44
N ASP A 200 0.97 7.73 -6.46
CA ASP A 200 1.63 7.41 -7.73
C ASP A 200 1.01 6.16 -8.35
N TYR A 201 0.35 6.30 -9.51
CA TYR A 201 -0.25 5.18 -10.24
C TYR A 201 0.81 4.17 -10.71
N GLN A 202 2.03 4.63 -10.99
CA GLN A 202 3.09 3.80 -11.53
C GLN A 202 3.84 3.03 -10.44
N TYR A 203 4.09 3.66 -9.30
CA TYR A 203 4.81 3.04 -8.18
C TYR A 203 3.99 1.97 -7.44
N ALA A 204 2.67 2.03 -7.58
CA ALA A 204 1.81 1.01 -7.02
C ALA A 204 2.08 -0.38 -7.65
N HIS A 205 2.61 -0.46 -8.88
CA HIS A 205 2.59 -1.69 -9.70
C HIS A 205 1.17 -2.26 -9.87
N LEU A 206 0.13 -1.46 -9.63
CA LEU A 206 -1.28 -1.88 -9.67
C LEU A 206 -2.04 -1.27 -10.84
N PHE A 207 -1.45 -0.30 -11.54
CA PHE A 207 -2.14 0.37 -12.63
C PHE A 207 -2.07 -0.45 -13.93
N VAL A 208 -3.24 -0.83 -14.42
CA VAL A 208 -3.41 -1.48 -15.73
C VAL A 208 -3.46 -0.37 -16.79
N GLN A 209 -2.41 -0.26 -17.61
CA GLN A 209 -2.41 0.66 -18.74
C GLN A 209 -3.19 0.06 -19.90
N PHE A 210 -4.25 0.74 -20.32
CA PHE A 210 -5.03 0.38 -21.50
C PHE A 210 -5.29 1.63 -22.35
N GLY A 211 -4.90 1.58 -23.63
CA GLY A 211 -5.03 2.71 -24.56
C GLY A 211 -3.77 3.58 -24.67
N ALA A 212 -3.95 4.79 -25.24
CA ALA A 212 -2.85 5.70 -25.54
C ALA A 212 -2.30 6.40 -24.27
N ASP A 213 -1.01 6.75 -24.31
CA ASP A 213 -0.33 7.49 -23.25
C ASP A 213 -1.08 8.78 -22.91
N GLN A 214 -1.46 8.92 -21.64
CA GLN A 214 -2.16 10.10 -21.14
C GLN A 214 -1.16 11.12 -20.59
N ASP A 215 -1.43 12.41 -20.79
CA ASP A 215 -0.62 13.47 -20.20
C ASP A 215 -0.83 13.57 -18.69
N CYS A 216 0.26 13.73 -17.95
CA CYS A 216 0.23 13.95 -16.52
C CYS A 216 0.02 15.44 -16.22
N HIS A 217 -1.12 15.76 -15.61
CA HIS A 217 -1.48 17.13 -15.21
C HIS A 217 -1.39 17.35 -13.69
N CYS A 218 -0.53 16.61 -12.98
CA CYS A 218 -0.46 16.69 -11.52
C CYS A 218 0.12 18.01 -10.97
N GLY A 219 0.83 18.79 -11.79
CA GLY A 219 1.40 20.08 -11.39
C GLY A 219 2.63 20.02 -10.48
N ALA A 220 3.12 18.82 -10.12
CA ALA A 220 4.36 18.68 -9.34
C ALA A 220 5.59 19.17 -10.12
N GLU A 221 6.56 19.78 -9.43
CA GLU A 221 7.81 20.27 -10.03
C GLU A 221 8.56 19.15 -10.78
N GLY A 222 8.61 17.94 -10.20
CA GLY A 222 9.21 16.74 -10.79
C GLY A 222 8.26 15.90 -11.67
N CYS A 223 7.25 16.51 -12.29
CA CYS A 223 6.25 15.77 -13.08
C CYS A 223 6.85 15.01 -14.27
N ARG A 224 6.57 13.70 -14.37
CA ARG A 224 6.99 12.81 -15.47
C ARG A 224 6.32 13.09 -16.83
N ARG A 225 5.43 14.08 -16.90
CA ARG A 225 4.67 14.52 -18.08
C ARG A 225 3.70 13.50 -18.68
N LYS A 226 3.90 12.20 -18.49
CA LYS A 226 3.02 11.13 -18.97
C LYS A 226 2.61 10.18 -17.84
N LEU A 227 1.39 9.66 -17.92
CA LEU A 227 0.92 8.53 -17.13
C LEU A 227 1.31 7.23 -17.86
N GLY A 228 1.82 6.23 -17.14
CA GLY A 228 2.18 4.92 -17.70
C GLY A 228 3.63 4.74 -18.17
N VAL A 229 4.41 5.82 -18.34
CA VAL A 229 5.83 5.70 -18.71
C VAL A 229 6.65 5.20 -17.52
N ARG A 230 6.92 3.89 -17.50
CA ARG A 230 7.88 3.31 -16.56
C ARG A 230 9.22 4.03 -16.74
N PRO A 231 9.88 4.49 -15.65
CA PRO A 231 11.28 4.88 -15.75
C PRO A 231 12.01 3.70 -16.37
N THR A 232 12.68 3.93 -17.50
CA THR A 232 13.68 2.98 -17.97
C THR A 232 14.62 2.80 -16.79
N LYS A 233 14.69 1.58 -16.25
CA LYS A 233 15.74 1.26 -15.30
C LYS A 233 17.04 1.55 -16.05
N THR A 234 17.67 2.69 -15.80
CA THR A 234 19.09 2.85 -16.06
C THR A 234 19.69 1.69 -15.30
N LYS A 235 20.14 0.67 -16.02
CA LYS A 235 20.92 -0.42 -15.44
C LYS A 235 22.13 0.27 -14.84
N ILE A 236 22.06 0.60 -13.56
CA ILE A 236 23.25 0.82 -12.76
C ILE A 236 24.02 -0.47 -12.96
N SER A 237 25.13 -0.42 -13.69
CA SER A 237 25.92 -1.62 -13.93
C SER A 237 26.23 -2.22 -12.57
N SER A 238 26.31 -3.54 -12.50
CA SER A 238 26.67 -4.26 -11.27
C SER A 238 27.91 -3.63 -10.60
N ASP A 239 28.83 -3.08 -11.39
CA ASP A 239 30.00 -2.34 -10.92
C ASP A 239 29.69 -1.01 -10.22
N ALA A 240 28.71 -0.25 -10.69
CA ALA A 240 28.32 1.02 -10.07
C ALA A 240 27.56 0.80 -8.74
N ALA A 241 26.74 -0.26 -8.66
CA ALA A 241 26.09 -0.66 -7.41
C ALA A 241 27.11 -1.21 -6.39
N LEU A 242 28.08 -2.02 -6.84
CA LEU A 242 29.17 -2.52 -6.01
C LEU A 242 30.06 -1.38 -5.50
N LYS A 243 30.35 -0.36 -6.32
CA LYS A 243 31.11 0.82 -5.91
C LYS A 243 30.37 1.66 -4.86
N LEU A 244 29.05 1.83 -4.99
CA LEU A 244 28.24 2.55 -3.99
C LEU A 244 28.18 1.81 -2.66
N VAL A 245 28.00 0.49 -2.68
CA VAL A 245 28.01 -0.35 -1.48
C VAL A 245 29.41 -0.37 -0.84
N ALA A 246 30.47 -0.49 -1.63
CA ALA A 246 31.85 -0.43 -1.13
C ALA A 246 32.18 0.93 -0.51
N TYR A 247 31.70 2.03 -1.10
CA TYR A 247 31.87 3.37 -0.57
C TYR A 247 31.12 3.56 0.76
N GLN A 248 29.88 3.08 0.86
CA GLN A 248 29.09 3.12 2.11
C GLN A 248 29.73 2.26 3.21
N VAL A 249 30.22 1.06 2.88
CA VAL A 249 30.93 0.19 3.83
C VAL A 249 32.25 0.80 4.29
N ALA A 250 32.97 1.51 3.42
CA ALA A 250 34.20 2.22 3.78
C ALA A 250 33.94 3.40 4.73
N LEU A 251 32.82 4.10 4.57
CA LEU A 251 32.38 5.16 5.50
C LEU A 251 32.03 4.57 6.87
N SER A 252 31.27 3.48 6.91
CA SER A 252 30.92 2.79 8.17
C SER A 252 32.14 2.21 8.91
N ARG A 253 33.21 1.85 8.17
CA ARG A 253 34.47 1.37 8.76
C ARG A 253 35.35 2.49 9.32
N LYS A 254 35.24 3.72 8.80
CA LYS A 254 35.94 4.88 9.40
C LYS A 254 35.31 5.27 10.75
N ASP A 255 34.00 5.13 10.87
CA ASP A 255 33.29 5.38 12.14
C ASP A 255 33.59 4.30 13.20
N ALA A 256 33.85 3.06 12.77
CA ALA A 256 34.22 1.96 13.65
C ALA A 256 35.69 2.00 14.14
N TYR A 257 36.57 2.79 13.51
CA TYR A 257 37.95 2.97 13.97
C TYR A 257 38.09 4.05 15.06
N GLN A 258 37.02 4.83 15.33
CA GLN A 258 37.00 5.82 16.41
C GLN A 258 36.49 5.26 17.74
N ASN A 259 35.88 4.08 17.76
CA ASN A 259 35.43 3.42 18.99
C ASN A 259 35.94 1.96 18.99
N GLY A 260 37.08 1.74 19.62
CA GLY A 260 37.71 0.43 19.72
C GLY A 260 36.83 -0.60 20.45
N ASP A 261 36.65 -1.78 19.86
CA ASP A 261 37.22 -3.02 20.37
C ASP A 261 36.90 -4.20 19.43
N LEU A 262 37.91 -5.05 19.25
CA LEU A 262 38.04 -6.06 18.20
C LEU A 262 37.55 -7.43 18.71
N HIS A 263 36.62 -8.09 18.01
CA HIS A 263 36.55 -9.56 18.00
C HIS A 263 36.08 -10.10 16.64
N ILE A 264 36.97 -10.86 15.99
CA ILE A 264 36.84 -11.41 14.64
C ILE A 264 36.13 -12.77 14.70
N GLY A 265 34.94 -12.87 14.11
CA GLY A 265 34.27 -14.13 13.80
C GLY A 265 34.02 -14.25 12.30
N LYS A 266 34.76 -15.12 11.61
CA LYS A 266 34.62 -15.44 10.18
C LYS A 266 33.22 -15.98 9.87
N VAL A 267 32.53 -15.41 8.88
CA VAL A 267 31.42 -16.09 8.18
C VAL A 267 31.76 -16.15 6.68
N ARG A 268 31.89 -17.38 6.18
CA ARG A 268 32.15 -17.74 4.78
C ARG A 268 30.91 -17.42 3.92
N LEU A 269 31.12 -16.69 2.83
CA LEU A 269 30.19 -16.59 1.71
C LEU A 269 30.20 -17.92 0.94
N LEU A 270 29.03 -18.53 0.73
CA LEU A 270 28.81 -19.55 -0.29
C LEU A 270 27.95 -18.93 -1.38
N THR A 271 28.61 -18.64 -2.50
CA THR A 271 28.00 -18.31 -3.79
C THR A 271 27.41 -19.59 -4.38
N LEU A 272 26.18 -19.55 -4.88
CA LEU A 272 25.69 -20.53 -5.84
C LEU A 272 25.45 -19.84 -7.18
N VAL A 273 26.02 -20.50 -8.17
CA VAL A 273 26.12 -20.23 -9.61
C VAL A 273 24.75 -20.14 -10.26
#